data_AF-A0ABD7GQS2-F1
#
_entry.id   AF-A0ABD7GQS2-F1
#
_cell.length_a   1.000
_cell.length_b   1.000
_cell.length_c   1.000
_cell.angle_alpha   90.00
_cell.angle_beta   90.00
_cell.angle_gamma   90.00
#
_symmetry.space_group_name_H-M   'P 1'
#
loop_
_entity.id
_entity.type
_entity.pdbx_description
1 polymer ?
#
loop_
_entity_poly.entity_id
_entity_poly.type
_entity_poly.pdbx_seq_one_letter_code
_entity_poly.pdbx_strand_id
1 'polypeptide(L)' 'MIFWLADRWGEPDPSKIASLPVETLYHWRAYFLRTGAISRPGEESGPPPETPPPAAVSNVDDQCAAVMRALM' A
#
# COMPACT_ATOMS: atom_id res chain seq x y z
N MET A 1 5.62 -10.30 3.65
CA MET A 1 5.43 -8.89 3.22
C MET A 1 6.55 -8.43 2.30
N ILE A 2 7.81 -8.40 2.74
CA ILE A 2 8.95 -7.85 1.95
C ILE A 2 9.06 -8.48 0.55
N PHE A 3 9.10 -9.81 0.43
CA PHE A 3 9.16 -10.50 -0.87
C PHE A 3 7.99 -10.17 -1.80
N TRP A 4 6.78 -10.04 -1.25
CA TRP A 4 5.59 -9.70 -2.03
C TRP A 4 5.61 -8.25 -2.51
N LEU A 5 6.14 -7.34 -1.66
CA LEU A 5 6.31 -5.95 -2.04
C LEU A 5 7.39 -5.80 -3.13
N ALA A 6 8.46 -6.59 -3.04
CA ALA A 6 9.50 -6.67 -4.07
C ALA A 6 8.92 -7.12 -5.42
N ASP A 7 8.13 -8.21 -5.40
CA ASP A 7 7.43 -8.74 -6.58
C ASP A 7 6.48 -7.69 -7.20
N ARG A 8 5.67 -7.02 -6.37
CA ARG A 8 4.74 -5.98 -6.83
C ARG A 8 5.42 -4.74 -7.41
N TRP A 9 6.62 -4.43 -6.96
CA TRP A 9 7.41 -3.29 -7.46
C TRP A 9 8.36 -3.67 -8.59
N GLY A 10 8.40 -4.95 -8.98
CA GLY A 10 9.33 -5.45 -9.98
C GLY A 10 10.79 -5.37 -9.53
N GLU A 11 11.04 -5.33 -8.21
CA GLU A 11 12.38 -5.31 -7.65
C GLU A 11 12.86 -6.75 -7.46
N PRO A 12 13.85 -7.23 -8.25
CA PRO A 12 14.32 -8.61 -8.17
C PRO A 12 15.06 -8.93 -6.87
N ASP A 13 15.62 -7.92 -6.19
CA ASP A 13 16.31 -8.11 -4.91
C ASP A 13 15.44 -7.65 -3.72
N PRO A 14 14.88 -8.59 -2.92
CA PRO A 14 14.06 -8.25 -1.77
C PRO A 14 14.85 -7.53 -0.66
N SER A 15 16.18 -7.60 -0.68
CA SER A 15 17.05 -6.92 0.29
C SER A 15 16.96 -5.39 0.16
N LYS A 16 16.70 -4.88 -1.05
CA LYS A 16 16.47 -3.45 -1.27
C LYS A 16 15.14 -2.95 -0.71
N ILE A 17 14.15 -3.84 -0.64
CA ILE A 17 12.90 -3.53 0.08
C ILE A 17 13.16 -3.58 1.58
N ALA A 18 13.95 -4.55 2.05
CA ALA A 18 14.32 -4.66 3.46
C ALA A 18 15.19 -3.50 3.97
N SER A 19 15.93 -2.82 3.09
CA SER A 19 16.77 -1.67 3.43
C SER A 19 15.99 -0.35 3.52
N LEU A 20 14.69 -0.34 3.18
CA LEU A 20 13.85 0.84 3.37
C LEU A 20 13.78 1.22 4.85
N PRO A 21 13.60 2.53 5.16
CA PRO A 21 13.36 2.98 6.51
C PRO A 21 12.23 2.19 7.17
N VAL A 22 12.39 1.90 8.45
CA VAL A 22 11.45 1.06 9.19
C VAL A 22 10.05 1.68 9.20
N GLU A 23 9.97 3.01 9.25
CA GLU A 23 8.73 3.78 9.17
C GLU A 23 7.99 3.56 7.85
N THR A 24 8.74 3.51 6.74
CA THR A 24 8.18 3.21 5.41
C THR A 24 7.61 1.80 5.38
N LEU A 25 8.35 0.81 5.90
CA LEU A 25 7.87 -0.57 5.97
C LEU A 25 6.62 -0.70 6.86
N TYR A 26 6.56 0.03 7.97
CA TYR A 26 5.36 0.06 8.83
C TYR A 26 4.17 0.73 8.15
N HIS A 27 4.39 1.80 7.39
CA HIS A 27 3.33 2.47 6.63
C HIS A 27 2.70 1.51 5.62
N TRP A 28 3.51 0.82 4.82
CA TRP A 28 3.04 -0.18 3.88
C TRP A 28 2.31 -1.33 4.59
N ARG A 29 2.86 -1.82 5.71
CA ARG A 29 2.21 -2.84 6.51
C ARG A 29 0.82 -2.40 6.98
N ALA A 30 0.68 -1.18 7.49
CA ALA A 30 -0.58 -0.64 7.95
C ALA A 30 -1.60 -0.47 6.81
N TYR A 31 -1.15 0.02 5.65
CA TYR A 31 -1.97 0.12 4.45
C TYR A 31 -2.54 -1.25 4.05
N PHE A 32 -1.69 -2.28 3.99
CA PHE A 32 -2.12 -3.61 3.56
C PHE A 32 -2.98 -4.35 4.59
N LEU A 33 -2.77 -4.09 5.88
CA LEU A 33 -3.68 -4.54 6.94
C LEU A 33 -5.06 -3.93 6.74
N ARG A 34 -5.13 -2.62 6.43
CA ARG A 34 -6.40 -1.93 6.15
C ARG A 34 -7.10 -2.46 4.90
N THR A 35 -6.36 -2.78 3.83
CA THR A 35 -6.97 -3.28 2.58
C THR A 35 -7.28 -4.78 2.62
N GLY A 36 -6.97 -5.48 3.71
CA GLY A 36 -7.17 -6.93 3.84
C GLY A 36 -6.21 -7.77 2.98
N ALA A 37 -5.15 -7.17 2.44
CA ALA A 37 -4.16 -7.89 1.61
C ALA A 37 -3.22 -8.75 2.46
N ILE A 38 -3.07 -8.44 3.75
CA ILE A 38 -2.26 -9.20 4.69
C ILE A 38 -3.02 -9.26 6.02
N SER A 39 -3.17 -10.45 6.58
CA SER A 39 -3.76 -10.65 7.91
C SER A 39 -2.72 -10.39 9.01
N ARG A 40 -3.17 -9.88 10.16
CA ARG A 40 -2.31 -9.75 11.33
C ARG A 40 -1.91 -11.15 11.83
N PRO A 41 -0.62 -11.42 12.10
CA PRO A 41 -0.20 -12.71 12.64
C PRO A 41 -0.83 -12.88 14.03
N GLY A 42 -1.71 -13.88 14.16
CA GLY A 42 -2.48 -14.18 15.39
C GLY A 42 -3.96 -13.78 15.35
N GLU A 43 -4.44 -13.18 14.25
CA GLU A 43 -5.86 -12.89 14.07
C GLU A 43 -6.54 -14.12 13.45
N GLU A 44 -7.02 -15.00 14.33
CA GLU A 44 -7.98 -16.04 13.98
C GLU A 44 -9.17 -15.38 13.27
N SER A 45 -9.60 -16.00 12.17
CA SER A 45 -10.61 -15.51 11.23
C SER A 45 -11.93 -15.13 11.91
N GLY A 46 -11.98 -13.93 12.48
CA GLY A 46 -13.23 -13.24 12.80
C GLY A 46 -13.90 -12.76 11.51
N PRO A 47 -15.24 -12.60 11.51
CA PRO A 47 -15.97 -12.15 10.34
C PRO A 47 -15.38 -10.82 9.82
N PRO A 48 -15.34 -10.63 8.48
CA PRO A 48 -14.65 -9.52 7.87
C PRO A 48 -15.16 -8.19 8.45
N PRO A 49 -14.26 -7.26 8.83
CA PRO A 49 -14.69 -5.92 9.21
C PRO A 49 -15.42 -5.29 8.02
N GLU A 50 -16.55 -4.70 8.33
CA GLU A 50 -17.48 -4.05 7.40
C GLU A 50 -16.73 -3.14 6.42
N THR A 51 -17.09 -3.28 5.14
CA THR A 51 -16.51 -2.61 3.98
C THR A 51 -16.15 -1.15 4.29
N PRO A 52 -14.87 -0.74 4.22
CA PRO A 52 -14.54 0.67 4.30
C PRO A 52 -15.21 1.38 3.11
N PRO A 53 -15.67 2.64 3.29
CA PRO A 53 -16.27 3.40 2.20
C PRO A 53 -15.30 3.40 1.00
N PRO A 54 -15.82 3.34 -0.24
CA PRO A 54 -14.99 3.24 -1.43
C PRO A 54 -13.93 4.33 -1.34
N ALA A 55 -12.66 3.91 -1.30
CA ALA A 55 -11.55 4.83 -1.45
C ALA A 55 -11.85 5.62 -2.72
N ALA A 56 -12.00 6.94 -2.59
CA ALA A 56 -12.19 7.81 -3.73
C ALA A 56 -11.13 7.41 -4.76
N VAL A 57 -11.59 6.92 -5.92
CA VAL A 57 -10.75 6.55 -7.04
C VAL A 57 -10.11 7.83 -7.54
N SER A 58 -9.04 8.21 -6.85
CA SER A 58 -8.24 9.37 -7.17
C SER A 58 -7.44 8.98 -8.40
N ASN A 59 -8.00 9.28 -9.56
CA ASN A 59 -7.35 9.06 -10.83
C ASN A 59 -6.08 9.92 -10.86
N VAL A 60 -4.93 9.25 -10.77
CA VAL A 60 -3.61 9.90 -10.70
C VAL A 60 -3.39 10.81 -11.90
N ASP A 61 -3.98 10.47 -13.06
CA ASP A 61 -3.92 11.31 -14.27
C ASP A 61 -4.65 12.65 -14.08
N ASP A 62 -5.81 12.66 -13.42
CA ASP A 62 -6.56 13.89 -13.15
C ASP A 62 -5.82 14.79 -12.15
N GLN A 63 -5.13 14.19 -11.17
CA GLN A 63 -4.30 14.91 -10.21
C GLN A 63 -3.04 15.49 -10.87
N CYS A 64 -2.34 14.70 -11.69
CA CYS A 64 -1.21 15.17 -12.48
C CYS A 64 -1.60 16.31 -13.42
N ALA A 65 -2.74 16.20 -14.11
CA ALA A 65 -3.26 17.26 -14.97
C ALA A 65 -3.60 18.53 -14.17
N ALA A 66 -4.17 18.41 -12.97
CA ALA A 66 -4.48 19.56 -12.12
C ALA A 66 -3.21 20.31 -11.67
N VAL A 67 -2.14 19.58 -11.28
CA VAL A 67 -0.86 20.19 -10.91
C VAL A 67 -0.22 20.89 -12.12
N MET A 68 -0.20 20.25 -13.28
CA MET A 68 0.34 20.84 -14.51
C MET A 68 -0.39 22.12 -14.92
N ARG A 69 -1.71 22.18 -14.73
CA ARG A 69 -2.50 23.41 -14.98
C ARG A 69 -2.21 24.53 -13.99
N ALA A 70 -1.90 24.21 -12.73
CA ALA A 70 -1.61 25.22 -11.71
C ALA A 70 -0.21 25.85 -11.86
N LEU A 71 0.67 25.22 -12.65
CA LEU A 71 2.04 25.67 -12.89
C LEU A 71 2.19 26.53 -14.17
N MET A 72 1.14 26.65 -14.98
CA MET A 72 1.04 27.56 -16.13
C MET A 72 0.22 28.80 -15.76
#